data_AF-A0A8C1XWI4-F1
#
_entry.id   AF-A0A8C1XWI4-F1
#
_cell.length_a   1.000
_cell.length_b   1.000
_cell.length_c   1.000
_cell.angle_alpha   90.00
_cell.angle_beta   90.00
_cell.angle_gamma   90.00
#
_symmetry.space_group_name_H-M   'P 1'
#
loop_
_entity.id
_entity.type
_entity.pdbx_description
1 polymer ?
#
loop_
_entity_poly.entity_id
_entity_poly.type
_entity_poly.pdbx_seq_one_letter_code
_entity_poly.pdbx_strand_id
1 'polypeptide(L)'
;MQSHHDVQRLENGAVSRRDPLLGEDPTGLPDLAADQLFNGSTVASRFLRAELELNARLRTLSFGKPVRYTYNPLEYAWDTHRCYVEKYCQEGQSVLFLGMNPGPFGMAQTGVPFGEVKAVRGWLEITGTVGRPAEEHPKRRIVGLDCTQSEVSGARFWGFFQELCGETHNFFRHCFVHNLCPLIFMSESGKNLTPPELPAAERDALLSCCDSALCQVVTALGVSMVIGVGKLAEQRARRALAEAGITVRVEGIMHPSPRNPLANKGWANIVRDKLDNLGVVSLLTS
;
A
#
# COMPACT_ATOMS: atom_id res chain seq x y z
N MET A 1 43.62 -38.62 -68.82
CA MET A 1 44.30 -37.62 -69.66
C MET A 1 44.33 -36.31 -68.90
N GLN A 2 45.54 -35.76 -68.72
CA GLN A 2 45.97 -34.35 -68.55
C GLN A 2 44.86 -33.27 -68.36
N SER A 3 44.98 -32.21 -67.55
CA SER A 3 46.16 -31.45 -67.08
C SER A 3 45.77 -30.41 -66.00
N HIS A 4 46.79 -29.98 -65.23
CA HIS A 4 46.88 -28.84 -64.31
C HIS A 4 46.50 -27.46 -64.90
N HIS A 5 45.99 -26.50 -64.11
CA HIS A 5 46.76 -25.47 -63.34
C HIS A 5 45.86 -24.29 -62.87
N ASP A 6 46.37 -23.63 -61.83
CA ASP A 6 45.97 -22.46 -61.02
C ASP A 6 45.32 -21.23 -61.70
N VAL A 7 44.60 -20.40 -60.91
CA VAL A 7 45.04 -19.07 -60.41
C VAL A 7 43.90 -18.27 -59.71
N GLN A 8 44.19 -17.88 -58.46
CA GLN A 8 43.87 -16.69 -57.64
C GLN A 8 42.53 -15.90 -57.67
N ARG A 9 42.08 -15.65 -56.41
CA ARG A 9 41.51 -14.42 -55.78
C ARG A 9 40.30 -13.71 -56.42
N LEU A 10 39.24 -13.55 -55.60
CA LEU A 10 38.75 -12.24 -55.12
C LEU A 10 37.73 -12.43 -53.98
N GLU A 11 37.70 -11.44 -53.10
CA GLU A 11 37.03 -11.35 -51.80
C GLU A 11 35.50 -11.15 -51.89
N ASN A 12 34.76 -11.59 -50.87
CA ASN A 12 33.84 -10.78 -50.04
C ASN A 12 32.61 -11.52 -49.50
N GLY A 13 32.32 -11.28 -48.21
CA GLY A 13 30.99 -11.34 -47.57
C GLY A 13 30.50 -12.74 -47.18
N ALA A 14 29.89 -13.00 -46.02
CA ALA A 14 29.47 -12.16 -44.91
C ALA A 14 29.34 -13.06 -43.66
N VAL A 15 29.80 -12.58 -42.52
CA VAL A 15 29.58 -13.20 -41.21
C VAL A 15 28.16 -12.84 -40.76
N SER A 16 27.34 -13.85 -40.52
CA SER A 16 26.00 -13.75 -39.95
C SER A 16 26.05 -13.02 -38.59
N ARG A 17 25.52 -11.79 -38.56
CA ARG A 17 25.25 -11.04 -37.33
C ARG A 17 23.81 -11.30 -36.90
N ARG A 18 23.65 -11.66 -35.62
CA ARG A 18 22.37 -11.75 -34.92
C ARG A 18 21.71 -10.37 -34.89
N ASP A 19 20.42 -10.35 -35.19
CA ASP A 19 19.51 -9.21 -35.06
C ASP A 19 19.23 -8.92 -33.58
N PRO A 20 19.42 -7.68 -33.08
CA PRO A 20 18.80 -7.21 -31.85
C PRO A 20 17.86 -6.04 -32.17
N LEU A 21 16.56 -6.32 -32.24
CA LEU A 21 15.52 -5.29 -32.20
C LEU A 21 14.79 -5.40 -30.85
N LEU A 22 15.37 -4.79 -29.83
CA LEU A 22 14.63 -4.23 -28.70
C LEU A 22 14.78 -2.72 -28.83
N GLY A 23 13.66 -2.03 -29.06
CA GLY A 23 13.62 -0.59 -29.18
C GLY A 23 14.03 0.06 -27.88
N GLU A 24 15.06 0.91 -27.96
CA GLU A 24 15.41 1.85 -26.91
C GLU A 24 14.45 3.05 -26.95
N ASP A 25 13.96 3.45 -25.78
CA ASP A 25 13.18 4.66 -25.56
C ASP A 25 14.10 5.90 -25.66
N PRO A 26 13.82 6.94 -26.48
CA PRO A 26 14.81 7.96 -26.83
C PRO A 26 15.00 9.10 -25.81
N THR A 27 14.53 8.97 -24.57
CA THR A 27 14.80 9.97 -23.53
C THR A 27 15.75 9.39 -22.48
N GLY A 28 17.04 9.41 -22.78
CA GLY A 28 18.14 8.99 -21.89
C GLY A 28 18.35 9.92 -20.68
N LEU A 29 17.30 10.16 -19.90
CA LEU A 29 17.40 10.66 -18.54
C LEU A 29 17.05 9.49 -17.61
N PRO A 30 17.98 8.99 -16.78
CA PRO A 30 17.63 8.00 -15.77
C PRO A 30 16.56 8.61 -14.86
N ASP A 31 15.50 7.86 -14.56
CA ASP A 31 14.53 8.24 -13.55
C ASP A 31 15.22 8.16 -12.18
N LEU A 32 15.85 9.27 -11.79
CA LEU A 32 16.60 9.41 -10.54
C LEU A 32 15.75 9.06 -9.32
N ALA A 33 14.42 9.18 -9.41
CA ALA A 33 13.52 8.79 -8.34
C ALA A 33 13.37 7.26 -8.23
N ALA A 34 13.22 6.57 -9.38
CA ALA A 34 13.23 5.11 -9.41
C ALA A 34 14.58 4.55 -8.93
N ASP A 35 15.70 5.07 -9.42
CA ASP A 35 17.03 4.61 -9.04
C ASP A 35 17.34 4.81 -7.55
N GLN A 36 16.92 5.92 -6.95
CA GLN A 36 17.03 6.14 -5.50
C GLN A 36 16.13 5.20 -4.69
N LEU A 37 14.95 4.81 -5.20
CA LEU A 37 14.08 3.82 -4.55
C LEU A 37 14.67 2.41 -4.60
N PHE A 38 15.36 2.04 -5.69
CA PHE A 38 15.98 0.72 -5.85
C PHE A 38 17.37 0.60 -5.20
N ASN A 39 18.08 1.72 -4.97
CA ASN A 39 19.39 1.74 -4.31
C ASN A 39 19.39 2.37 -2.89
N GLY A 40 18.27 2.96 -2.44
CA GLY A 40 18.17 3.61 -1.14
C GLY A 40 18.18 2.63 0.03
N SER A 41 18.97 2.93 1.06
CA SER A 41 19.15 2.10 2.26
C SER A 41 18.16 2.39 3.40
N THR A 42 17.28 3.40 3.25
CA THR A 42 16.39 3.82 4.34
C THR A 42 15.24 2.82 4.57
N VAL A 43 14.59 2.91 5.73
CA VAL A 43 13.35 2.16 5.99
C VAL A 43 12.25 2.56 5.00
N ALA A 44 12.09 3.86 4.72
CA ALA A 44 11.12 4.36 3.75
C ALA A 44 11.33 3.80 2.33
N SER A 45 12.56 3.76 1.82
CA SER A 45 12.82 3.22 0.46
C SER A 45 12.54 1.71 0.39
N ARG A 46 12.88 0.95 1.43
CA ARG A 46 12.56 -0.48 1.53
C ARG A 46 11.04 -0.73 1.61
N PHE A 47 10.32 0.12 2.36
CA PHE A 47 8.87 0.07 2.45
C PHE A 47 8.21 0.32 1.08
N LEU A 48 8.56 1.43 0.42
CA LEU A 48 8.03 1.78 -0.90
C LEU A 48 8.37 0.71 -1.95
N ARG A 49 9.56 0.08 -1.87
CA ARG A 49 9.93 -1.03 -2.74
C ARG A 49 9.01 -2.24 -2.56
N ALA A 50 8.70 -2.62 -1.33
CA ALA A 50 7.77 -3.70 -1.05
C ALA A 50 6.36 -3.43 -1.63
N GLU A 51 5.91 -2.18 -1.59
CA GLU A 51 4.64 -1.77 -2.20
C GLU A 51 4.68 -1.78 -3.73
N LEU A 52 5.78 -1.37 -4.35
CA LEU A 52 5.97 -1.46 -5.80
C LEU A 52 6.02 -2.92 -6.29
N GLU A 53 6.70 -3.80 -5.55
CA GLU A 53 6.69 -5.24 -5.80
C GLU A 53 5.29 -5.84 -5.66
N LEU A 54 4.55 -5.44 -4.62
CA LEU A 54 3.16 -5.84 -4.43
C LEU A 54 2.31 -5.39 -5.63
N ASN A 55 2.40 -4.12 -6.04
CA ASN A 55 1.67 -3.60 -7.20
C ASN A 55 1.97 -4.41 -8.46
N ALA A 56 3.24 -4.76 -8.70
CA ALA A 56 3.61 -5.59 -9.84
C ALA A 56 2.93 -6.96 -9.83
N ARG A 57 2.85 -7.62 -8.67
CA ARG A 57 2.15 -8.91 -8.52
C ARG A 57 0.63 -8.76 -8.67
N LEU A 58 0.05 -7.73 -8.08
CA LEU A 58 -1.39 -7.47 -8.14
C LEU A 58 -1.88 -7.20 -9.56
N ARG A 59 -1.07 -6.57 -10.42
CA ARG A 59 -1.38 -6.36 -11.84
C ARG A 59 -1.58 -7.67 -12.63
N THR A 60 -1.03 -8.78 -12.16
CA THR A 60 -1.19 -10.09 -12.81
C THR A 60 -2.50 -10.79 -12.43
N LEU A 61 -3.20 -10.29 -11.41
CA LEU A 61 -4.46 -10.87 -10.96
C LEU A 61 -5.63 -10.33 -11.79
N SER A 62 -6.64 -11.17 -11.96
CA SER A 62 -7.91 -10.81 -12.57
C SER A 62 -9.05 -11.13 -11.62
N PHE A 63 -10.05 -10.26 -11.57
CA PHE A 63 -11.18 -10.37 -10.67
C PHE A 63 -12.48 -10.47 -11.47
N GLY A 64 -13.18 -11.60 -11.31
CA GLY A 64 -14.46 -11.85 -11.93
C GLY A 64 -15.62 -11.25 -11.14
N LYS A 65 -16.85 -11.58 -11.57
CA LYS A 65 -18.07 -11.15 -10.85
C LYS A 65 -18.01 -11.63 -9.39
N PRO A 66 -18.41 -10.79 -8.41
CA PRO A 66 -19.17 -9.55 -8.59
C PRO A 66 -18.33 -8.28 -8.79
N VAL A 67 -16.99 -8.37 -8.93
CA VAL A 67 -16.13 -7.21 -9.17
C VAL A 67 -16.36 -6.67 -10.59
N ARG A 68 -16.53 -5.35 -10.71
CA ARG A 68 -16.56 -4.64 -12.00
C ARG A 68 -15.47 -3.58 -12.08
N TYR A 69 -15.19 -2.90 -10.98
CA TYR A 69 -14.16 -1.87 -10.90
C TYR A 69 -13.17 -2.20 -9.79
N THR A 70 -11.88 -2.06 -10.11
CA THR A 70 -10.77 -2.21 -9.17
C THR A 70 -9.92 -0.97 -9.26
N TYR A 71 -9.71 -0.28 -8.14
CA TYR A 71 -8.79 0.85 -8.10
C TYR A 71 -7.56 0.51 -7.25
N ASN A 72 -6.41 1.01 -7.68
CA ASN A 72 -5.16 0.95 -6.92
C ASN A 72 -4.63 2.37 -6.62
N PRO A 73 -4.90 2.95 -5.43
CA PRO A 73 -4.38 4.26 -5.05
C PRO A 73 -2.85 4.30 -4.97
N LEU A 74 -2.17 3.17 -4.82
CA LEU A 74 -0.70 3.14 -4.90
C LEU A 74 -0.17 3.31 -6.33
N GLU A 75 -1.05 3.44 -7.33
CA GLU A 75 -0.67 3.83 -8.69
C GLU A 75 -1.07 5.27 -8.98
N TYR A 76 -2.36 5.62 -8.86
CA TYR A 76 -2.82 6.97 -9.24
C TYR A 76 -2.66 8.02 -8.14
N ALA A 77 -2.51 7.64 -6.87
CA ALA A 77 -2.27 8.55 -5.74
C ALA A 77 -0.85 8.36 -5.17
N TRP A 78 0.09 7.96 -6.02
CA TRP A 78 1.45 7.65 -5.62
C TRP A 78 2.18 8.85 -5.02
N ASP A 79 2.02 10.05 -5.57
CA ASP A 79 2.71 11.24 -5.05
C ASP A 79 2.36 11.53 -3.59
N THR A 80 1.07 11.53 -3.26
CA THR A 80 0.61 11.77 -1.88
C THR A 80 0.97 10.60 -0.97
N HIS A 81 0.91 9.36 -1.47
CA HIS A 81 1.32 8.19 -0.71
C HIS A 81 2.83 8.22 -0.38
N ARG A 82 3.67 8.48 -1.38
CA ARG A 82 5.11 8.63 -1.24
C ARG A 82 5.45 9.77 -0.29
N CYS A 83 4.78 10.91 -0.40
CA CYS A 83 4.94 12.02 0.55
C CYS A 83 4.65 11.56 2.00
N TYR A 84 3.59 10.79 2.23
CA TYR A 84 3.28 10.20 3.53
C TYR A 84 4.37 9.26 4.03
N VAL A 85 4.85 8.34 3.20
CA VAL A 85 5.89 7.37 3.60
C VAL A 85 7.22 8.06 3.84
N GLU A 86 7.68 8.95 2.97
CA GLU A 86 8.95 9.66 3.14
C GLU A 86 8.92 10.59 4.37
N LYS A 87 7.77 11.19 4.68
CA LYS A 87 7.60 12.05 5.86
C LYS A 87 7.62 11.22 7.16
N TYR A 88 6.96 10.07 7.18
CA TYR A 88 6.58 9.41 8.44
C TYR A 88 7.10 7.98 8.64
N CYS A 89 7.67 7.33 7.64
CA CYS A 89 8.23 5.98 7.75
C CYS A 89 9.70 6.08 8.18
N GLN A 90 9.93 6.01 9.49
CA GLN A 90 11.23 6.30 10.12
C GLN A 90 11.76 5.06 10.84
N GLU A 91 13.08 5.01 11.05
CA GLU A 91 13.67 3.95 11.87
C GLU A 91 13.23 4.07 13.35
N GLY A 92 13.23 2.94 14.07
CA GLY A 92 12.91 2.92 15.51
C GLY A 92 11.42 2.82 15.85
N GLN A 93 10.53 2.82 14.85
CA GLN A 93 9.10 2.57 15.06
C GLN A 93 8.87 1.17 15.64
N SER A 94 8.04 1.08 16.68
CA SER A 94 7.79 -0.16 17.43
C SER A 94 6.44 -0.79 17.10
N VAL A 95 5.48 -0.01 16.58
CA VAL A 95 4.09 -0.45 16.38
C VAL A 95 3.62 -0.16 14.95
N LEU A 96 3.08 -1.17 14.27
CA LEU A 96 2.38 -1.00 12.99
C LEU A 96 0.86 -1.16 13.19
N PHE A 97 0.09 -0.13 12.90
CA PHE A 97 -1.36 -0.25 12.74
C PHE A 97 -1.70 -0.73 11.33
N LEU A 98 -2.44 -1.83 11.23
CA LEU A 98 -2.76 -2.46 9.96
C LEU A 98 -4.26 -2.44 9.69
N GLY A 99 -4.68 -1.65 8.71
CA GLY A 99 -6.04 -1.71 8.16
C GLY A 99 -6.21 -2.83 7.13
N MET A 100 -7.45 -3.05 6.69
CA MET A 100 -7.75 -4.08 5.69
C MET A 100 -7.42 -3.62 4.27
N ASN A 101 -8.14 -2.61 3.79
CA ASN A 101 -8.00 -2.05 2.45
C ASN A 101 -8.62 -0.63 2.38
N PRO A 102 -8.35 0.16 1.33
CA PRO A 102 -8.89 1.51 1.20
C PRO A 102 -10.41 1.57 1.30
N GLY A 103 -10.91 2.61 1.97
CA GLY A 103 -12.27 3.07 1.79
C GLY A 103 -12.38 4.10 0.66
N PRO A 104 -13.60 4.30 0.10
CA PRO A 104 -13.81 5.05 -1.13
C PRO A 104 -13.61 6.56 -1.01
N PHE A 105 -13.63 7.10 0.22
CA PHE A 105 -13.52 8.55 0.48
C PHE A 105 -12.31 8.90 1.35
N GLY A 106 -11.52 7.90 1.76
CA GLY A 106 -10.26 8.07 2.46
C GLY A 106 -9.08 7.75 1.54
N MET A 107 -8.40 6.62 1.77
CA MET A 107 -7.19 6.24 1.03
C MET A 107 -7.39 6.17 -0.49
N ALA A 108 -8.57 5.82 -0.99
CA ALA A 108 -8.84 5.85 -2.44
C ALA A 108 -8.77 7.28 -3.02
N GLN A 109 -8.97 8.32 -2.21
CA GLN A 109 -8.85 9.72 -2.63
C GLN A 109 -7.46 10.28 -2.34
N THR A 110 -6.83 9.83 -1.25
CA THR A 110 -5.65 10.52 -0.70
C THR A 110 -4.34 9.74 -0.80
N GLY A 111 -4.39 8.46 -1.11
CA GLY A 111 -3.22 7.57 -1.02
C GLY A 111 -2.78 7.24 0.42
N VAL A 112 -3.35 7.87 1.45
CA VAL A 112 -2.95 7.66 2.85
C VAL A 112 -3.86 6.64 3.55
N PRO A 113 -3.33 5.64 4.28
CA PRO A 113 -4.14 4.71 5.07
C PRO A 113 -5.08 5.43 6.04
N PHE A 114 -6.34 5.00 6.12
CA PHE A 114 -7.40 5.71 6.86
C PHE A 114 -7.51 7.22 6.49
N GLY A 115 -7.04 7.60 5.31
CA GLY A 115 -6.72 8.99 4.97
C GLY A 115 -7.94 9.83 4.60
N GLU A 116 -8.74 10.18 5.59
CA GLU A 116 -9.78 11.20 5.44
C GLU A 116 -9.15 12.56 5.09
N VAL A 117 -9.73 13.26 4.11
CA VAL A 117 -9.10 14.43 3.47
C VAL A 117 -8.74 15.55 4.44
N LYS A 118 -9.60 15.87 5.43
CA LYS A 118 -9.32 16.95 6.38
C LYS A 118 -8.15 16.58 7.29
N ALA A 119 -8.10 15.35 7.80
CA ALA A 119 -6.98 14.88 8.60
C ALA A 119 -5.68 14.83 7.78
N VAL A 120 -5.75 14.33 6.54
CA VAL A 120 -4.59 14.24 5.63
C VAL A 120 -4.01 15.62 5.31
N ARG A 121 -4.85 16.61 5.04
CA ARG A 121 -4.41 17.97 4.71
C ARG A 121 -4.04 18.80 5.93
N GLY A 122 -4.84 18.72 6.98
CA GLY A 122 -4.76 19.65 8.11
C GLY A 122 -3.88 19.18 9.26
N TRP A 123 -3.71 17.87 9.44
CA TRP A 123 -2.91 17.32 10.55
C TRP A 123 -1.68 16.57 10.06
N LEU A 124 -1.84 15.66 9.08
CA LEU A 124 -0.70 14.97 8.46
C LEU A 124 0.06 15.85 7.47
N GLU A 125 -0.57 16.94 7.00
CA GLU A 125 -0.04 17.91 6.03
C GLU A 125 0.62 17.21 4.83
N ILE A 126 -0.09 16.23 4.25
CA ILE A 126 0.35 15.53 3.06
C ILE A 126 -0.08 16.31 1.84
N THR A 127 0.86 16.50 0.92
CA THR A 127 0.67 17.20 -0.35
C THR A 127 1.09 16.30 -1.51
N GLY A 128 0.57 16.57 -2.70
CA GLY A 128 0.92 15.81 -3.90
C GLY A 128 -0.22 15.83 -4.90
N THR A 129 0.06 15.30 -6.10
CA THR A 129 -0.99 15.13 -7.11
C THR A 129 -1.71 13.80 -6.93
N VAL A 130 -2.98 13.77 -7.31
CA VAL A 130 -3.77 12.54 -7.35
C VAL A 130 -4.37 12.44 -8.75
N GLY A 131 -3.94 11.42 -9.48
CA GLY A 131 -4.48 11.04 -10.78
C GLY A 131 -5.82 10.32 -10.66
N ARG A 132 -6.11 9.48 -11.66
CA ARG A 132 -7.36 8.70 -11.72
C ARG A 132 -7.07 7.25 -12.12
N PRO A 133 -7.88 6.28 -11.66
CA PRO A 133 -7.83 4.92 -12.19
C PRO A 133 -8.29 4.90 -13.66
N ALA A 134 -7.89 3.87 -14.41
CA ALA A 134 -8.18 3.75 -15.84
C ALA A 134 -9.68 3.74 -16.17
N GLU A 135 -10.48 3.07 -15.35
CA GLU A 135 -11.94 3.07 -15.44
C GLU A 135 -12.53 3.50 -14.10
N GLU A 136 -13.41 4.52 -14.12
CA GLU A 136 -14.10 5.00 -12.92
C GLU A 136 -15.58 4.65 -12.93
N HIS A 137 -16.08 4.13 -11.80
CA HIS A 137 -17.51 4.08 -11.57
C HIS A 137 -18.07 5.50 -11.31
N PRO A 138 -19.17 5.93 -11.95
CA PRO A 138 -19.68 7.31 -11.86
C PRO A 138 -19.98 7.82 -10.44
N LYS A 139 -20.36 6.94 -9.51
CA LYS A 139 -20.63 7.27 -8.09
C LYS A 139 -19.39 7.21 -7.18
N ARG A 140 -18.22 6.89 -7.73
CA ARG A 140 -16.96 6.63 -7.02
C ARG A 140 -15.80 7.26 -7.78
N ARG A 141 -15.97 8.53 -8.17
CA ARG A 141 -14.93 9.31 -8.83
C ARG A 141 -13.82 9.65 -7.85
N ILE A 142 -12.60 9.67 -8.35
CA ILE A 142 -11.42 10.16 -7.66
C ILE A 142 -11.27 11.64 -7.98
N VAL A 143 -11.38 12.45 -6.93
CA VAL A 143 -11.20 13.90 -6.98
C VAL A 143 -10.07 14.36 -6.05
N GLY A 144 -9.29 13.41 -5.54
CA GLY A 144 -8.07 13.69 -4.79
C GLY A 144 -8.33 14.38 -3.45
N LEU A 145 -7.41 15.29 -3.10
CA LEU A 145 -7.46 16.12 -1.90
C LEU A 145 -8.58 17.19 -1.90
N ASP A 146 -9.35 17.28 -2.99
CA ASP A 146 -10.55 18.11 -3.10
C ASP A 146 -11.85 17.35 -2.80
N CYS A 147 -11.77 16.06 -2.44
CA CYS A 147 -12.95 15.29 -2.05
C CYS A 147 -13.62 15.90 -0.81
N THR A 148 -14.89 16.27 -0.95
CA THR A 148 -15.70 16.89 0.11
C THR A 148 -16.39 15.87 1.02
N GLN A 149 -16.40 14.59 0.63
CA GLN A 149 -16.96 13.51 1.44
C GLN A 149 -15.96 13.08 2.50
N SER A 150 -16.41 13.01 3.76
CA SER A 150 -15.58 12.55 4.86
C SER A 150 -15.72 11.04 5.05
N GLU A 151 -14.60 10.33 5.09
CA GLU A 151 -14.57 8.93 5.46
C GLU A 151 -14.61 8.78 6.98
N VAL A 152 -15.78 8.42 7.53
CA VAL A 152 -16.00 8.31 8.98
C VAL A 152 -14.96 7.43 9.69
N SER A 153 -14.56 6.31 9.09
CA SER A 153 -13.52 5.44 9.66
C SER A 153 -12.19 6.18 9.81
N GLY A 154 -11.79 6.92 8.78
CA GLY A 154 -10.56 7.71 8.77
C GLY A 154 -10.60 8.90 9.71
N ALA A 155 -11.70 9.65 9.70
CA ALA A 155 -11.93 10.77 10.61
C ALA A 155 -11.85 10.33 12.08
N ARG A 156 -12.44 9.19 12.43
CA ARG A 156 -12.35 8.62 13.79
C ARG A 156 -10.93 8.19 14.13
N PHE A 157 -10.27 7.48 13.21
CA PHE A 157 -8.92 6.96 13.43
C PHE A 157 -7.91 8.08 13.65
N TRP A 158 -7.79 9.01 12.70
CA TRP A 158 -6.82 10.09 12.81
C TRP A 158 -7.23 11.16 13.82
N GLY A 159 -8.53 11.44 13.97
CA GLY A 159 -9.01 12.36 15.01
C GLY A 159 -8.68 11.87 16.42
N PHE A 160 -8.75 10.56 16.67
CA PHE A 160 -8.33 9.98 17.95
C PHE A 160 -6.84 10.18 18.24
N PHE A 161 -5.97 9.91 17.26
CA PHE A 161 -4.54 10.11 17.45
C PHE A 161 -4.13 11.58 17.47
N GLN A 162 -4.85 12.45 16.76
CA GLN A 162 -4.69 13.90 16.87
C GLN A 162 -5.02 14.39 18.27
N GLU A 163 -6.13 13.95 18.86
CA GLU A 163 -6.51 14.30 20.23
C GLU A 163 -5.51 13.74 21.26
N LEU A 164 -5.05 12.51 21.06
CA LEU A 164 -4.15 11.83 22.00
C LEU A 164 -2.71 12.38 21.95
N CYS A 165 -2.20 12.64 20.75
CA CYS A 165 -0.78 12.93 20.54
C CYS A 165 -0.50 14.43 20.37
N GLY A 166 -1.52 15.22 20.01
CA GLY A 166 -1.36 16.61 19.59
C GLY A 166 -0.64 16.70 18.25
N GLU A 167 0.68 16.62 18.29
CA GLU A 167 1.57 16.70 17.12
C GLU A 167 1.78 15.33 16.45
N THR A 168 1.93 15.32 15.13
CA THR A 168 2.16 14.07 14.37
C THR A 168 3.46 13.36 14.78
N HIS A 169 4.50 14.10 15.16
CA HIS A 169 5.77 13.53 15.60
C HIS A 169 5.61 12.56 16.79
N ASN A 170 4.75 12.89 17.75
CA ASN A 170 4.52 12.05 18.94
C ASN A 170 3.92 10.69 18.57
N PHE A 171 3.11 10.63 17.50
CA PHE A 171 2.63 9.38 16.93
C PHE A 171 3.72 8.66 16.12
N PHE A 172 4.29 9.34 15.11
CA PHE A 172 5.14 8.69 14.12
C PHE A 172 6.55 8.34 14.63
N ARG A 173 7.00 8.88 15.76
CA ARG A 173 8.26 8.44 16.39
C ARG A 173 8.23 6.98 16.87
N HIS A 174 7.03 6.41 17.08
CA HIS A 174 6.87 5.01 17.53
C HIS A 174 5.93 4.18 16.66
N CYS A 175 5.04 4.81 15.91
CA CYS A 175 3.96 4.12 15.21
C CYS A 175 3.96 4.43 13.72
N PHE A 176 3.55 3.46 12.92
CA PHE A 176 3.22 3.66 11.52
C PHE A 176 1.87 3.05 11.17
N VAL A 177 1.27 3.47 10.06
CA VAL A 177 -0.03 2.97 9.60
C VAL A 177 0.05 2.51 8.17
N HIS A 178 -0.49 1.33 7.89
CA HIS A 178 -0.53 0.71 6.56
C HIS A 178 -1.83 -0.09 6.37
N ASN A 179 -2.10 -0.52 5.13
CA ASN A 179 -3.21 -1.42 4.81
C ASN A 179 -2.66 -2.75 4.30
N LEU A 180 -3.27 -3.87 4.70
CA LEU A 180 -2.91 -5.19 4.20
C LEU A 180 -3.03 -5.29 2.67
N CYS A 181 -4.11 -4.76 2.11
CA CYS A 181 -4.38 -4.77 0.68
C CYS A 181 -4.53 -3.33 0.16
N PRO A 182 -3.82 -2.91 -0.89
CA PRO A 182 -3.96 -1.57 -1.43
C PRO A 182 -5.18 -1.44 -2.35
N LEU A 183 -5.81 -2.53 -2.78
CA LEU A 183 -6.90 -2.47 -3.75
C LEU A 183 -8.26 -2.15 -3.10
N ILE A 184 -9.09 -1.41 -3.82
CA ILE A 184 -10.52 -1.26 -3.55
C ILE A 184 -11.33 -1.84 -4.69
N PHE A 185 -12.33 -2.66 -4.34
CA PHE A 185 -13.18 -3.37 -5.29
C PHE A 185 -14.61 -2.85 -5.23
N MET A 186 -15.26 -2.74 -6.38
CA MET A 186 -16.65 -2.32 -6.48
C MET A 186 -17.42 -3.17 -7.48
N SER A 187 -18.70 -3.41 -7.15
CA SER A 187 -19.64 -4.01 -8.09
C SER A 187 -20.07 -3.02 -9.18
N GLU A 188 -20.85 -3.51 -10.15
CA GLU A 188 -21.47 -2.70 -11.22
C GLU A 188 -22.23 -1.47 -10.68
N SER A 189 -22.88 -1.58 -9.52
CA SER A 189 -23.64 -0.49 -8.90
C SER A 189 -22.79 0.52 -8.12
N GLY A 190 -21.47 0.30 -8.04
CA GLY A 190 -20.54 1.06 -7.21
C GLY A 190 -20.60 0.71 -5.72
N LYS A 191 -21.22 -0.43 -5.36
CA LYS A 191 -21.18 -0.95 -3.98
C LYS A 191 -19.75 -1.44 -3.73
N ASN A 192 -19.16 -0.99 -2.63
CA ASN A 192 -17.86 -1.48 -2.16
C ASN A 192 -17.94 -2.98 -1.84
N LEU A 193 -16.97 -3.73 -2.33
CA LEU A 193 -16.74 -5.14 -2.03
C LEU A 193 -15.45 -5.25 -1.20
N THR A 194 -15.55 -5.87 -0.04
CA THR A 194 -14.40 -6.19 0.82
C THR A 194 -13.75 -7.51 0.37
N PRO A 195 -12.47 -7.77 0.70
CA PRO A 195 -11.83 -9.04 0.34
C PRO A 195 -12.63 -10.31 0.73
N PRO A 196 -13.34 -10.38 1.88
CA PRO A 196 -14.22 -11.51 2.18
C PRO A 196 -15.42 -11.71 1.24
N GLU A 197 -15.86 -10.65 0.54
CA GLU A 197 -16.96 -10.71 -0.44
C GLU A 197 -16.49 -11.16 -1.84
N LEU A 198 -15.18 -11.38 -2.03
CA LEU A 198 -14.62 -11.88 -3.29
C LEU A 198 -14.75 -13.40 -3.43
N PRO A 199 -14.80 -13.93 -4.67
CA PRO A 199 -14.71 -15.38 -4.92
C PRO A 199 -13.48 -15.98 -4.23
N ALA A 200 -13.61 -17.18 -3.67
CA ALA A 200 -12.58 -17.76 -2.79
C ALA A 200 -11.20 -17.85 -3.45
N ALA A 201 -11.12 -18.34 -4.70
CA ALA A 201 -9.85 -18.46 -5.42
C ALA A 201 -9.17 -17.10 -5.65
N GLU A 202 -9.93 -16.09 -6.06
CA GLU A 202 -9.43 -14.73 -6.30
C GLU A 202 -8.97 -14.06 -5.00
N ARG A 203 -9.78 -14.22 -3.94
CA ARG A 203 -9.45 -13.73 -2.60
C ARG A 203 -8.15 -14.36 -2.08
N ASP A 204 -7.99 -15.67 -2.25
CA ASP A 204 -6.84 -16.38 -1.70
C ASP A 204 -5.56 -16.04 -2.47
N ALA A 205 -5.64 -15.87 -3.81
CA ALA A 205 -4.54 -15.36 -4.63
C ALA A 205 -4.15 -13.91 -4.25
N LEU A 206 -5.15 -13.03 -4.09
CA LEU A 206 -4.94 -11.66 -3.63
C LEU A 206 -4.24 -11.62 -2.27
N LEU A 207 -4.80 -12.33 -1.30
CA LEU A 207 -4.30 -12.26 0.07
C LEU A 207 -2.96 -12.97 0.22
N SER A 208 -2.61 -13.95 -0.62
CA SER A 208 -1.25 -14.50 -0.67
C SER A 208 -0.22 -13.46 -1.10
N CYS A 209 -0.54 -12.61 -2.08
CA CYS A 209 0.34 -11.50 -2.48
C CYS A 209 0.50 -10.48 -1.34
N CYS A 210 -0.61 -10.09 -0.72
CA CYS A 210 -0.63 -9.17 0.41
C CYS A 210 0.11 -9.71 1.64
N ASP A 211 -0.07 -10.98 1.97
CA ASP A 211 0.60 -11.65 3.10
C ASP A 211 2.13 -11.61 2.89
N SER A 212 2.62 -11.88 1.68
CA SER A 212 4.06 -11.78 1.34
C SER A 212 4.59 -10.36 1.48
N ALA A 213 3.85 -9.34 1.03
CA ALA A 213 4.26 -7.95 1.14
C ALA A 213 4.24 -7.45 2.59
N LEU A 214 3.26 -7.88 3.38
CA LEU A 214 3.20 -7.57 4.81
C LEU A 214 4.46 -8.07 5.54
N CYS A 215 4.94 -9.28 5.23
CA CYS A 215 6.17 -9.80 5.81
C CYS A 215 7.39 -8.92 5.46
N GLN A 216 7.50 -8.45 4.22
CA GLN A 216 8.56 -7.53 3.81
C GLN A 216 8.46 -6.20 4.55
N VAL A 217 7.25 -5.62 4.63
CA VAL A 217 6.98 -4.34 5.33
C VAL A 217 7.33 -4.43 6.82
N VAL A 218 6.86 -5.47 7.51
CA VAL A 218 7.15 -5.67 8.94
C VAL A 218 8.64 -5.84 9.18
N THR A 219 9.33 -6.58 8.30
CA THR A 219 10.79 -6.75 8.37
C THR A 219 11.52 -5.43 8.12
N ALA A 220 11.09 -4.64 7.13
CA ALA A 220 11.70 -3.37 6.79
C ALA A 220 11.55 -2.35 7.92
N LEU A 221 10.37 -2.28 8.54
CA LEU A 221 10.09 -1.37 9.65
C LEU A 221 10.79 -1.80 10.96
N GLY A 222 11.01 -3.10 11.15
CA GLY A 222 11.58 -3.62 12.40
C GLY A 222 10.64 -3.49 13.62
N VAL A 223 9.33 -3.41 13.39
CA VAL A 223 8.33 -3.26 14.47
C VAL A 223 8.27 -4.50 15.35
N SER A 224 8.04 -4.29 16.65
CA SER A 224 7.86 -5.38 17.63
C SER A 224 6.39 -5.76 17.85
N MET A 225 5.46 -4.91 17.41
CA MET A 225 4.03 -5.13 17.51
C MET A 225 3.28 -4.74 16.22
N VAL A 226 2.35 -5.59 15.78
CA VAL A 226 1.35 -5.27 14.76
C VAL A 226 -0.03 -5.24 15.41
N ILE A 227 -0.77 -4.16 15.21
CA ILE A 227 -2.13 -3.97 15.71
C ILE A 227 -3.09 -3.96 14.51
N GLY A 228 -3.82 -5.06 14.33
CA GLY A 228 -4.88 -5.14 13.33
C GLY A 228 -6.07 -4.26 13.69
N VAL A 229 -6.43 -3.33 12.81
CA VAL A 229 -7.63 -2.50 12.94
C VAL A 229 -8.82 -3.27 12.40
N GLY A 230 -9.45 -4.05 13.28
CA GLY A 230 -10.49 -5.01 12.93
C GLY A 230 -9.97 -6.44 12.76
N LYS A 231 -10.90 -7.40 12.83
CA LYS A 231 -10.58 -8.83 12.96
C LYS A 231 -9.86 -9.42 11.77
N LEU A 232 -10.20 -9.02 10.55
CA LEU A 232 -9.54 -9.55 9.36
C LEU A 232 -8.06 -9.19 9.33
N ALA A 233 -7.73 -7.92 9.53
CA ALA A 233 -6.34 -7.46 9.53
C ALA A 233 -5.53 -8.14 10.65
N GLU A 234 -6.11 -8.25 11.86
CA GLU A 234 -5.49 -8.97 12.99
C GLU A 234 -5.19 -10.43 12.63
N GLN A 235 -6.19 -11.17 12.16
CA GLN A 235 -6.06 -12.60 11.87
C GLN A 235 -5.09 -12.85 10.71
N ARG A 236 -5.11 -12.00 9.69
CA ARG A 236 -4.21 -12.10 8.54
C ARG A 236 -2.77 -11.82 8.91
N ALA A 237 -2.51 -10.73 9.64
CA ALA A 237 -1.17 -10.45 10.15
C ALA A 237 -0.65 -11.60 11.02
N ARG A 238 -1.47 -12.13 11.94
CA ARG A 238 -1.08 -13.24 12.81
C ARG A 238 -0.68 -14.47 12.01
N ARG A 239 -1.46 -14.82 10.98
CA ARG A 239 -1.19 -15.98 10.13
C ARG A 239 0.08 -15.78 9.30
N ALA A 240 0.14 -14.70 8.52
CA ALA A 240 1.23 -14.45 7.58
C ALA A 240 2.59 -14.38 8.26
N LEU A 241 2.67 -13.65 9.39
CA LEU A 241 3.92 -13.49 10.13
C LEU A 241 4.36 -14.79 10.81
N ALA A 242 3.42 -15.58 11.34
CA ALA A 242 3.74 -16.88 11.92
C ALA A 242 4.21 -17.89 10.87
N GLU A 243 3.55 -17.96 9.71
CA GLU A 243 3.95 -18.83 8.59
C GLU A 243 5.34 -18.45 8.04
N ALA A 244 5.71 -17.17 8.09
CA ALA A 244 7.03 -16.67 7.69
C ALA A 244 8.10 -16.79 8.80
N GLY A 245 7.76 -17.28 10.01
CA GLY A 245 8.69 -17.37 11.13
C GLY A 245 9.10 -16.01 11.74
N ILE A 246 8.34 -14.94 11.46
CA ILE A 246 8.60 -13.59 11.95
C ILE A 246 8.01 -13.45 13.36
N THR A 247 8.88 -13.30 14.36
CA THR A 247 8.47 -13.19 15.76
C THR A 247 8.09 -11.74 16.09
N VAL A 248 6.81 -11.42 15.96
CA VAL A 248 6.23 -10.10 16.27
C VAL A 248 4.92 -10.29 17.03
N ARG A 249 4.66 -9.44 18.04
CA ARG A 249 3.39 -9.50 18.78
C ARG A 249 2.26 -9.02 17.89
N VAL A 250 1.23 -9.83 17.69
CA VAL A 250 0.02 -9.44 16.96
C VAL A 250 -1.16 -9.27 17.89
N GLU A 251 -1.78 -8.11 17.85
CA GLU A 251 -2.95 -7.71 18.63
C GLU A 251 -4.01 -7.09 17.71
N GLY A 252 -5.21 -6.88 18.24
CA GLY A 252 -6.30 -6.24 17.50
C GLY A 252 -7.00 -5.16 18.30
N ILE A 253 -7.44 -4.12 17.60
CA ILE A 253 -8.39 -3.12 18.11
C ILE A 253 -9.69 -3.16 17.31
N MET A 254 -10.74 -2.56 17.88
CA MET A 254 -12.02 -2.43 17.19
C MET A 254 -11.87 -1.56 15.93
N HIS A 255 -12.49 -1.95 14.82
CA HIS A 255 -12.53 -1.11 13.62
C HIS A 255 -13.46 0.12 13.82
N PRO A 256 -13.08 1.34 13.39
CA PRO A 256 -13.86 2.57 13.56
C PRO A 256 -15.13 2.69 12.69
N SER A 257 -15.50 1.65 11.94
CA SER A 257 -16.51 1.76 10.89
C SER A 257 -17.89 2.02 11.48
N PRO A 258 -18.70 2.93 10.90
CA PRO A 258 -20.07 3.16 11.35
C PRO A 258 -20.98 1.94 11.16
N ARG A 259 -20.56 0.96 10.36
CA ARG A 259 -21.26 -0.33 10.22
C ARG A 259 -21.22 -1.17 11.50
N ASN A 260 -20.29 -0.89 12.41
CA ASN A 260 -20.22 -1.53 13.72
C ASN A 260 -21.03 -0.69 14.74
N PRO A 261 -22.16 -1.19 15.26
CA PRO A 261 -22.98 -0.45 16.22
C PRO A 261 -22.22 -0.05 17.49
N LEU A 262 -21.24 -0.85 17.94
CA LEU A 262 -20.43 -0.54 19.11
C LEU A 262 -19.49 0.64 18.85
N ALA A 263 -18.96 0.78 17.65
CA ALA A 263 -18.10 1.92 17.30
C ALA A 263 -18.88 3.26 17.37
N ASN A 264 -20.20 3.22 17.14
CA ASN A 264 -21.06 4.40 17.25
C ASN A 264 -21.38 4.78 18.70
N LYS A 265 -21.07 3.93 19.69
CA LYS A 265 -21.33 4.14 21.12
C LYS A 265 -20.09 4.57 21.93
N GLY A 266 -19.01 4.96 21.27
CA GLY A 266 -17.78 5.40 21.93
C GLY A 266 -16.53 4.63 21.51
N TRP A 267 -16.27 4.54 20.20
CA TRP A 267 -15.08 3.86 19.67
C TRP A 267 -13.76 4.32 20.31
N ALA A 268 -13.60 5.64 20.50
CA ALA A 268 -12.37 6.23 21.04
C ALA A 268 -12.03 5.68 22.44
N ASN A 269 -12.99 5.62 23.36
CA ASN A 269 -12.78 5.11 24.71
C ASN A 269 -12.39 3.62 24.69
N ILE A 270 -13.11 2.81 23.92
CA ILE A 270 -12.85 1.37 23.79
C ILE A 270 -11.43 1.12 23.25
N VAL A 271 -11.02 1.89 22.24
CA VAL A 271 -9.68 1.76 21.66
C VAL A 271 -8.62 2.29 22.62
N ARG A 272 -8.86 3.40 23.31
CA ARG A 272 -7.95 3.93 24.33
C ARG A 272 -7.66 2.89 25.40
N ASP A 273 -8.69 2.29 26.00
CA ASP A 273 -8.53 1.27 27.03
C ASP A 273 -7.73 0.06 26.51
N LYS A 274 -8.00 -0.38 25.28
CA LYS A 274 -7.24 -1.47 24.68
C LYS A 274 -5.78 -1.07 24.44
N LEU A 275 -5.50 0.13 23.94
CA LEU A 275 -4.13 0.60 23.69
C LEU A 275 -3.35 0.83 24.98
N ASP A 276 -4.01 1.28 26.04
CA ASP A 276 -3.41 1.45 27.37
C ASP A 276 -2.97 0.09 27.95
N ASN A 277 -3.86 -0.92 27.87
CA ASN A 277 -3.53 -2.30 28.25
C ASN A 277 -2.40 -2.93 27.41
N LEU A 278 -2.19 -2.44 26.19
CA LEU A 278 -1.08 -2.86 25.33
C LEU A 278 0.23 -2.10 25.62
N GLY A 279 0.18 -1.07 26.48
CA GLY A 279 1.32 -0.17 26.74
C GLY A 279 1.61 0.79 25.60
N VAL A 280 0.66 1.02 24.68
CA VAL A 280 0.86 1.89 23.51
C VAL A 280 0.56 3.34 23.85
N VAL A 281 -0.41 3.61 24.73
CA VAL A 281 -0.75 4.99 25.13
C VAL A 281 0.47 5.70 25.75
N SER A 282 1.22 5.01 26.61
CA SER A 282 2.43 5.58 27.22
C SER A 282 3.49 5.95 26.17
N LEU A 283 3.63 5.18 25.08
CA LEU A 283 4.53 5.55 23.99
C LEU A 283 4.12 6.88 23.34
N LEU A 284 2.83 7.11 23.18
CA LEU A 284 2.27 8.24 22.43
C LEU A 284 2.20 9.55 23.22
N THR A 285 2.20 9.47 24.56
CA THR A 285 2.07 10.64 25.44
C THR A 285 3.34 11.01 26.20
N SER A 286 4.43 10.24 26.02
CA SER A 286 5.72 10.51 26.69
C SER A 286 6.52 11.66 26.08
#